data_AF-A0AAI9PJN7-F1
#
_entry.id   AF-A0AAI9PJN7-F1
#
_cell.length_a   1.000
_cell.length_b   1.000
_cell.length_c   1.000
_cell.angle_alpha   90.00
_cell.angle_beta   90.00
_cell.angle_gamma   90.00
#
_symmetry.space_group_name_H-M   'P 1'
#
loop_
_entity.id
_entity.type
_entity.pdbx_description
1 polymer ?
#
loop_
_entity_poly.entity_id
_entity_poly.type
_entity_poly.pdbx_seq_one_letter_code
_entity_poly.pdbx_strand_id
1 'polypeptide(L)'
;MSTTITTLVRQHRDCDEAIEQVEACVRAKDWDAAAGAFARLESALQGNFSTEEQRLFPAFEQAVGFSNGPTAVMRHEHDEVRGLLDNAREWLELKDVGALAAELDTLVVLLQQHNVKEENVLFPMCQAQVKGLDTLLADFASGQAAHP
;
A
#
# COMPACT_ATOMS: atom_id res chain seq x y z
N MET A 1 13.99 7.11 14.36
CA MET A 1 13.23 6.41 13.32
C MET A 1 13.86 6.74 11.98
N SER A 2 14.05 5.74 11.12
CA SER A 2 14.49 5.93 9.73
C SER A 2 13.57 6.91 9.01
N THR A 3 14.11 7.91 8.31
CA THR A 3 13.32 8.90 7.57
C THR A 3 12.39 8.23 6.55
N THR A 4 12.81 7.11 5.94
CA THR A 4 11.97 6.45 4.94
C THR A 4 10.91 5.54 5.54
N ILE A 5 11.15 4.88 6.69
CA ILE A 5 10.06 4.19 7.40
C ILE A 5 8.97 5.20 7.78
N THR A 6 9.35 6.42 8.18
CA THR A 6 8.38 7.49 8.42
C THR A 6 7.61 7.89 7.15
N THR A 7 8.21 7.77 5.96
CA THR A 7 7.51 7.98 4.69
C THR A 7 6.51 6.84 4.41
N LEU A 8 6.91 5.57 4.54
CA LEU A 8 6.03 4.42 4.33
C LEU A 8 4.79 4.49 5.26
N VAL A 9 5.02 4.77 6.54
CA VAL A 9 3.94 4.97 7.53
C VAL A 9 3.04 6.16 7.21
N ARG A 10 3.57 7.22 6.59
CA ARG A 10 2.74 8.33 6.11
C ARG A 10 1.86 7.87 4.96
N GLN A 11 2.41 7.12 4.02
CA GLN A 11 1.67 6.62 2.86
C GLN A 11 0.50 5.70 3.26
N HIS A 12 0.58 5.01 4.40
CA HIS A 12 -0.56 4.28 4.97
C HIS A 12 -1.76 5.20 5.23
N ARG A 13 -1.53 6.39 5.79
CA ARG A 13 -2.59 7.38 6.04
C ARG A 13 -3.07 8.05 4.76
N ASP A 14 -2.15 8.32 3.83
CA ASP A 14 -2.50 8.88 2.53
C ASP A 14 -3.42 7.92 1.75
N CYS A 15 -3.30 6.60 1.96
CA CYS A 15 -4.21 5.61 1.39
C CYS A 15 -5.62 5.68 2.00
N ASP A 16 -5.75 5.86 3.32
CA ASP A 16 -7.04 6.04 3.97
C ASP A 16 -7.77 7.28 3.40
N GLU A 17 -7.06 8.41 3.30
CA GLU A 17 -7.60 9.65 2.70
C GLU A 17 -7.99 9.47 1.22
N ALA A 18 -7.22 8.68 0.46
CA ALA A 18 -7.51 8.39 -0.93
C ALA A 18 -8.78 7.52 -1.10
N ILE A 19 -9.01 6.54 -0.21
CA ILE A 19 -10.25 5.74 -0.19
C ILE A 19 -11.45 6.63 0.12
N GLU A 20 -11.37 7.48 1.15
CA GLU A 20 -12.43 8.44 1.49
C GLU A 20 -12.77 9.36 0.30
N GLN A 21 -11.77 9.77 -0.48
CA GLN A 21 -11.97 10.58 -1.67
C GLN A 21 -12.71 9.84 -2.79
N VAL A 22 -12.45 8.55 -2.99
CA VAL A 22 -13.21 7.71 -3.94
C VAL A 22 -14.68 7.67 -3.51
N GLU A 23 -14.95 7.35 -2.25
CA GLU A 23 -16.31 7.28 -1.69
C GLU A 23 -17.06 8.61 -1.79
N ALA A 24 -16.37 9.73 -1.55
CA ALA A 24 -16.93 11.07 -1.69
C ALA A 24 -17.38 11.35 -3.13
N CYS A 25 -16.55 11.01 -4.13
CA CYS A 25 -16.89 11.16 -5.54
C CYS A 25 -18.06 10.26 -5.95
N VAL A 26 -18.06 9.00 -5.52
CA VAL A 26 -19.16 8.05 -5.76
C VAL A 26 -20.48 8.56 -5.19
N ARG A 27 -20.45 9.07 -3.95
CA ARG A 27 -21.63 9.67 -3.29
C ARG A 27 -22.13 10.94 -3.98
N ALA A 28 -21.22 11.73 -4.55
CA ALA A 28 -21.57 12.87 -5.39
C ALA A 28 -22.06 12.47 -6.80
N LYS A 29 -21.98 11.18 -7.16
CA LYS A 29 -22.24 10.63 -8.49
C LYS A 29 -21.36 11.24 -9.59
N ASP A 30 -20.19 11.74 -9.20
CA ASP A 30 -19.16 12.23 -10.11
C ASP A 30 -18.24 11.07 -10.48
N TRP A 31 -18.68 10.28 -11.46
CA TRP A 31 -18.03 9.03 -11.85
C TRP A 31 -16.64 9.25 -12.48
N ASP A 32 -16.45 10.35 -13.20
CA ASP A 32 -15.15 10.68 -13.79
C ASP A 32 -14.15 11.06 -12.68
N ALA A 33 -14.59 11.84 -11.69
CA ALA A 33 -13.76 12.13 -10.52
C ALA A 33 -13.49 10.87 -9.68
N ALA A 34 -14.48 9.97 -9.54
CA ALA A 34 -14.31 8.71 -8.82
C ALA A 34 -13.29 7.79 -9.50
N ALA A 35 -13.36 7.64 -10.83
CA ALA A 35 -12.36 6.90 -11.61
C ALA A 35 -10.96 7.49 -11.48
N GLY A 36 -10.84 8.82 -11.54
CA GLY A 36 -9.57 9.50 -11.33
C GLY A 36 -9.02 9.35 -9.90
N ALA A 37 -9.87 9.39 -8.87
CA ALA A 37 -9.48 9.14 -7.49
C ALA A 37 -9.04 7.69 -7.27
N PHE A 38 -9.78 6.73 -7.84
CA PHE A 38 -9.48 5.31 -7.73
C PHE A 38 -8.14 4.97 -8.41
N ALA A 39 -7.88 5.50 -9.61
CA ALA A 39 -6.61 5.30 -10.30
C ALA A 39 -5.40 5.83 -9.49
N ARG A 40 -5.58 6.95 -8.75
CA ARG A 40 -4.54 7.48 -7.86
C ARG A 40 -4.31 6.57 -6.65
N LEU A 41 -5.37 6.09 -6.02
CA LEU A 41 -5.29 5.13 -4.91
C LEU A 41 -4.53 3.86 -5.34
N GLU A 42 -4.93 3.28 -6.47
CA GLU A 42 -4.29 2.09 -7.02
C GLU A 42 -2.81 2.32 -7.32
N SER A 43 -2.48 3.42 -8.00
CA SER A 43 -1.09 3.75 -8.31
C SER A 43 -0.24 3.93 -7.05
N ALA A 44 -0.80 4.52 -5.98
CA ALA A 44 -0.10 4.72 -4.72
C ALA A 44 0.19 3.38 -4.03
N LEU A 45 -0.82 2.51 -3.90
CA LEU A 45 -0.66 1.18 -3.30
C LEU A 45 0.35 0.32 -4.06
N GLN A 46 0.27 0.27 -5.39
CA GLN A 46 1.24 -0.46 -6.20
C GLN A 46 2.66 0.08 -6.06
N GLY A 47 2.82 1.40 -5.95
CA GLY A 47 4.12 2.04 -5.70
C GLY A 47 4.74 1.62 -4.38
N ASN A 48 3.93 1.54 -3.31
CA ASN A 48 4.37 1.07 -1.99
C ASN A 48 4.79 -0.39 -2.03
N PHE A 49 3.91 -1.27 -2.54
CA PHE A 49 4.19 -2.70 -2.64
C PHE A 49 5.42 -2.99 -3.50
N SER A 50 5.57 -2.29 -4.63
CA SER A 50 6.76 -2.44 -5.48
C SER A 50 8.03 -2.05 -4.74
N THR A 51 7.99 -1.02 -3.91
CA THR A 51 9.14 -0.58 -3.11
C THR A 51 9.52 -1.64 -2.08
N GLU A 52 8.53 -2.15 -1.36
CA GLU A 52 8.71 -3.20 -0.38
C GLU A 52 9.24 -4.50 -1.00
N GLU A 53 8.52 -5.03 -2.00
CA GLU A 53 8.78 -6.33 -2.59
C GLU A 53 10.11 -6.41 -3.35
N GLN A 54 10.50 -5.32 -4.02
CA GLN A 54 11.70 -5.32 -4.87
C GLN A 54 12.95 -4.87 -4.12
N ARG A 55 12.81 -4.26 -2.94
CA ARG A 55 13.94 -3.62 -2.26
C ARG A 55 14.00 -3.90 -0.77
N LEU A 56 12.95 -3.58 -0.02
CA LEU A 56 12.97 -3.78 1.44
C LEU A 56 13.02 -5.27 1.78
N PHE A 57 12.11 -6.07 1.19
CA PHE A 57 12.01 -7.49 1.49
C PHE A 57 13.28 -8.25 1.08
N PRO A 58 13.86 -8.06 -0.13
CA PRO A 58 15.12 -8.72 -0.48
C PRO A 58 16.28 -8.36 0.46
N ALA A 59 16.39 -7.08 0.86
CA ALA A 59 17.43 -6.65 1.78
C ALA A 59 17.28 -7.26 3.17
N PHE A 60 16.04 -7.34 3.65
CA PHE A 60 15.72 -8.00 4.92
C PHE A 60 16.00 -9.49 4.86
N GLU A 61 15.51 -10.19 3.83
CA GLU A 61 15.69 -11.63 3.64
C GLU A 61 17.18 -12.00 3.51
N GLN A 62 17.97 -11.18 2.82
CA GLN A 62 19.42 -11.33 2.76
C GLN A 62 20.09 -11.17 4.14
N ALA A 63 19.61 -10.24 4.97
CA ALA A 63 20.16 -9.99 6.30
C ALA A 63 19.84 -11.13 7.29
N VAL A 64 18.63 -11.70 7.23
CA VAL A 64 18.19 -12.75 8.16
C VAL A 64 18.42 -14.18 7.67
N GLY A 65 18.67 -14.37 6.36
CA GLY A 65 19.01 -15.66 5.76
C GLY A 65 17.82 -16.59 5.50
N PHE A 66 16.59 -16.09 5.53
CA PHE A 66 15.38 -16.83 5.19
C PHE A 66 14.31 -15.92 4.58
N SER A 67 13.43 -16.50 3.74
CA SER A 67 12.33 -15.81 3.05
C SER A 67 10.93 -16.29 3.46
N ASN A 68 10.81 -17.39 4.20
CA ASN A 68 9.53 -17.98 4.61
C ASN A 68 8.97 -17.34 5.90
N GLY A 69 9.21 -16.04 6.09
CA GLY A 69 8.90 -15.30 7.30
C GLY A 69 7.88 -14.17 7.07
N PRO A 70 8.02 -13.03 7.76
CA PRO A 70 7.04 -11.94 7.68
C PRO A 70 6.88 -11.37 6.25
N THR A 71 7.94 -11.38 5.44
CA THR A 71 7.89 -10.91 4.04
C THR A 71 7.06 -11.81 3.12
N ALA A 72 6.93 -13.11 3.41
CA ALA A 72 6.03 -14.00 2.66
C ALA A 72 4.56 -13.70 2.97
N VAL A 73 4.25 -13.39 4.24
CA VAL A 73 2.91 -12.97 4.65
C VAL A 73 2.54 -11.64 3.99
N MET A 74 3.44 -10.65 3.99
CA MET A 74 3.16 -9.36 3.34
C MET A 74 2.89 -9.51 1.84
N ARG A 75 3.71 -10.29 1.11
CA ARG A 75 3.46 -10.54 -0.33
C ARG A 75 2.08 -11.17 -0.58
N HIS A 76 1.67 -12.12 0.25
CA HIS A 76 0.35 -12.73 0.13
C HIS A 76 -0.77 -11.69 0.29
N GLU A 77 -0.65 -10.81 1.28
CA GLU A 77 -1.64 -9.75 1.49
C GLU A 77 -1.63 -8.69 0.40
N HIS A 78 -0.45 -8.38 -0.18
CA HIS A 78 -0.39 -7.51 -1.34
C HIS A 78 -1.17 -8.11 -2.51
N ASP A 79 -1.07 -9.43 -2.72
CA ASP A 79 -1.86 -10.12 -3.76
C ASP A 79 -3.36 -10.10 -3.45
N GLU A 80 -3.77 -10.23 -2.18
CA GLU A 80 -5.16 -10.07 -1.78
C GLU A 80 -5.66 -8.63 -2.02
N VAL A 81 -4.87 -7.62 -1.65
CA VAL A 81 -5.18 -6.20 -1.94
C VAL A 81 -5.32 -5.96 -3.44
N ARG A 82 -4.43 -6.52 -4.27
CA ARG A 82 -4.51 -6.43 -5.73
C ARG A 82 -5.83 -7.00 -6.25
N GLY A 83 -6.27 -8.14 -5.73
CA GLY A 83 -7.56 -8.74 -6.07
C GLY A 83 -8.75 -7.84 -5.71
N LEU A 84 -8.73 -7.23 -4.52
CA LEU A 84 -9.78 -6.29 -4.10
C LEU A 84 -9.81 -5.03 -4.98
N LEU A 85 -8.65 -4.52 -5.39
CA LEU A 85 -8.55 -3.39 -6.32
C LEU A 85 -9.11 -3.74 -7.70
N ASP A 86 -8.81 -4.95 -8.22
CA ASP A 86 -9.35 -5.40 -9.49
C ASP A 86 -10.89 -5.49 -9.45
N ASN A 87 -11.45 -6.09 -8.39
CA ASN A 87 -12.90 -6.14 -8.18
C ASN A 87 -13.51 -4.74 -8.04
N ALA A 88 -12.89 -3.86 -7.25
CA ALA A 88 -13.38 -2.50 -7.04
C ALA A 88 -13.40 -1.71 -8.35
N ARG A 89 -12.41 -1.91 -9.24
CA ARG A 89 -12.40 -1.33 -10.58
C ARG A 89 -13.61 -1.77 -11.38
N GLU A 90 -13.92 -3.07 -11.39
CA GLU A 90 -15.10 -3.61 -12.08
C GLU A 90 -16.40 -3.01 -11.53
N TRP A 91 -16.56 -2.93 -10.21
CA TRP A 91 -17.75 -2.34 -9.59
C TRP A 91 -17.90 -0.84 -9.88
N LEU A 92 -16.78 -0.13 -9.97
CA LEU A 92 -16.75 1.28 -10.33
C LEU A 92 -17.19 1.49 -11.80
N GLU A 93 -16.72 0.66 -12.73
CA GLU A 93 -17.13 0.69 -14.13
C GLU A 93 -18.62 0.38 -14.31
N LEU A 94 -19.12 -0.61 -13.56
CA LEU A 94 -20.54 -0.98 -13.52
C LEU A 94 -21.40 0.04 -12.75
N LYS A 95 -20.77 0.97 -12.02
CA LYS A 95 -21.43 1.95 -11.14
C LYS A 95 -22.29 1.29 -10.07
N ASP A 96 -21.90 0.09 -9.63
CA ASP A 96 -22.55 -0.61 -8.52
C ASP A 96 -22.03 -0.05 -7.19
N VAL A 97 -22.75 0.94 -6.67
CA VAL A 97 -22.38 1.61 -5.41
C VAL A 97 -22.32 0.65 -4.23
N GLY A 98 -23.22 -0.34 -4.19
CA GLY A 98 -23.31 -1.27 -3.07
C GLY A 98 -22.14 -2.25 -3.07
N ALA A 99 -21.85 -2.84 -4.21
CA ALA A 99 -20.71 -3.74 -4.37
C ALA A 99 -19.39 -3.01 -4.19
N LEU A 100 -19.23 -1.82 -4.77
CA LEU A 100 -18.02 -1.00 -4.62
C LEU A 100 -17.76 -0.65 -3.15
N ALA A 101 -18.79 -0.20 -2.41
CA ALA A 101 -18.63 0.14 -1.00
C ALA A 101 -18.21 -1.07 -0.16
N ALA A 102 -18.81 -2.24 -0.38
CA ALA A 102 -18.43 -3.46 0.34
C ALA A 102 -17.00 -3.91 0.03
N GLU A 103 -16.54 -3.74 -1.21
CA GLU A 103 -15.16 -4.05 -1.61
C GLU A 103 -14.16 -3.08 -0.93
N LEU A 104 -14.47 -1.77 -0.92
CA LEU A 104 -13.65 -0.76 -0.25
C LEU A 104 -13.60 -0.95 1.27
N ASP A 105 -14.71 -1.29 1.92
CA ASP A 105 -14.74 -1.62 3.35
C ASP A 105 -13.80 -2.81 3.67
N THR A 106 -13.82 -3.84 2.82
CA THR A 106 -12.95 -5.01 2.96
C THR A 106 -11.48 -4.62 2.78
N LEU A 107 -11.20 -3.79 1.77
CA LEU A 107 -9.86 -3.25 1.51
C LEU A 107 -9.32 -2.46 2.70
N VAL A 108 -10.12 -1.57 3.29
CA VAL A 108 -9.73 -0.78 4.47
C VAL A 108 -9.34 -1.70 5.64
N VAL A 109 -10.15 -2.72 5.94
CA VAL A 109 -9.86 -3.65 7.03
C VAL A 109 -8.56 -4.42 6.78
N LEU A 110 -8.35 -4.90 5.55
CA LEU A 110 -7.13 -5.61 5.19
C LEU A 110 -5.89 -4.71 5.31
N LEU A 111 -5.95 -3.49 4.76
CA LEU A 111 -4.86 -2.51 4.84
C LEU A 111 -4.54 -2.14 6.30
N GLN A 112 -5.54 -1.95 7.16
CA GLN A 112 -5.30 -1.68 8.58
C GLN A 112 -4.56 -2.83 9.27
N GLN A 113 -4.95 -4.08 9.00
CA GLN A 113 -4.28 -5.25 9.56
C GLN A 113 -2.86 -5.41 9.01
N HIS A 114 -2.68 -5.16 7.73
CA HIS A 114 -1.40 -5.15 7.04
C HIS A 114 -0.45 -4.11 7.66
N ASN A 115 -0.88 -2.85 7.74
CA ASN A 115 -0.11 -1.73 8.30
C ASN A 115 0.34 -2.02 9.75
N VAL A 116 -0.53 -2.62 10.58
CA VAL A 116 -0.18 -3.01 11.96
C VAL A 116 0.98 -4.02 12.00
N LYS A 117 1.04 -4.97 11.06
CA LYS A 117 2.14 -5.95 10.99
C LYS A 117 3.41 -5.32 10.49
N GLU A 118 3.32 -4.44 9.51
CA GLU A 118 4.48 -3.70 9.04
C GLU A 118 5.10 -2.85 10.15
N GLU A 119 4.28 -2.01 10.78
CA GLU A 119 4.72 -1.02 11.75
C GLU A 119 5.22 -1.65 13.07
N ASN A 120 4.55 -2.70 13.55
CA ASN A 120 4.87 -3.29 14.85
C ASN A 120 5.79 -4.52 14.76
N VAL A 121 5.94 -5.13 13.59
CA VAL A 121 6.74 -6.35 13.43
C VAL A 121 7.82 -6.16 12.38
N LEU A 122 7.45 -5.95 11.12
CA LEU A 122 8.41 -5.97 10.01
C LEU A 122 9.43 -4.83 10.08
N PHE A 123 8.98 -3.58 10.20
CA PHE A 123 9.85 -2.42 10.23
C PHE A 123 10.83 -2.42 11.42
N PRO A 124 10.42 -2.78 12.66
CA PRO A 124 11.36 -3.01 13.75
C PRO A 124 12.41 -4.08 13.45
N MET A 125 12.01 -5.19 12.83
CA MET A 125 12.95 -6.24 12.43
C MET A 125 13.92 -5.76 11.34
N CYS A 126 13.44 -5.01 10.34
CA CYS A 126 14.27 -4.40 9.31
C CYS A 126 15.30 -3.45 9.93
N GLN A 127 14.90 -2.59 10.86
CA GLN A 127 15.82 -1.68 11.56
C GLN A 127 16.90 -2.42 12.35
N ALA A 128 16.56 -3.57 12.94
CA ALA A 128 17.51 -4.36 13.73
C ALA A 128 18.51 -5.14 12.85
N GLN A 129 18.08 -5.62 11.68
CA GLN A 129 18.84 -6.59 10.88
C GLN A 129 19.51 -5.98 9.64
N VAL A 130 18.89 -4.98 9.01
CA VAL A 130 19.37 -4.41 7.73
C VAL A 130 20.35 -3.27 7.99
N LYS A 131 21.64 -3.52 7.73
CA LYS A 131 22.67 -2.46 7.79
C LYS A 131 22.46 -1.44 6.67
N GLY A 132 22.53 -0.15 7.00
CA GLY A 132 22.38 0.93 6.01
C GLY A 132 20.96 1.07 5.47
N LEU A 133 19.95 0.66 6.24
CA LEU A 133 18.53 0.73 5.86
C LEU A 133 18.12 2.13 5.38
N ASP A 134 18.59 3.19 6.06
CA ASP A 134 18.29 4.57 5.65
C ASP A 134 18.83 4.90 4.26
N THR A 135 20.03 4.44 3.92
CA THR A 135 20.61 4.66 2.59
C THR A 135 19.91 3.83 1.54
N LEU A 136 19.62 2.56 1.85
CA LEU A 136 18.86 1.68 0.97
C LEU A 136 17.49 2.28 0.65
N LEU A 137 16.92 2.97 1.64
CA LEU A 137 15.61 3.56 1.54
C LEU A 137 15.57 5.06 1.09
N ALA A 138 16.67 5.81 1.16
CA ALA A 138 16.71 7.22 0.75
C ALA A 138 16.62 7.42 -0.76
N ASP A 139 17.09 6.44 -1.54
CA ASP A 139 16.95 6.43 -2.99
C ASP A 139 15.47 6.38 -3.46
N PHE A 140 14.52 6.06 -2.56
CA PHE A 140 13.09 5.97 -2.87
C PHE A 140 12.33 7.29 -2.84
N ALA A 141 12.61 8.15 -1.86
CA ALA A 141 11.92 9.45 -1.74
C ALA A 141 12.17 10.35 -2.98
N SER A 142 13.28 10.10 -3.67
CA SER A 142 13.70 10.83 -4.88
C SER A 142 12.96 10.39 -6.15
N GLY A 143 12.37 9.20 -6.18
CA GLY A 143 11.71 8.61 -7.35
C GLY A 143 10.20 8.88 -7.44
N GLN A 144 9.54 9.19 -6.32
CA GLN A 144 8.10 9.46 -6.27
C GLN A 144 7.73 10.95 -6.38
N ALA A 145 8.70 11.86 -6.30
CA ALA A 145 8.49 13.30 -6.53
C ALA A 145 8.27 13.68 -8.01
N ALA A 146 8.24 12.70 -8.91
CA ALA A 146 8.11 12.89 -10.36
C ALA A 146 6.82 12.22 -10.90
N HIS A 147 5.67 12.61 -10.38
CA HIS A 147 4.43 12.53 -11.17
C HIS A 147 3.62 13.81 -10.96
N PRO A 148 3.47 14.65 -12.01
CA PRO A 148 2.64 15.85 -11.97
C PRO A 148 1.15 15.53 -11.95
#